data_AF-A0ABD7LQ21-F1
#
_entry.id   AF-A0ABD7LQ21-F1
#
_cell.length_a   1.000
_cell.length_b   1.000
_cell.length_c   1.000
_cell.angle_alpha   90.00
_cell.angle_beta   90.00
_cell.angle_gamma   90.00
#
_symmetry.space_group_name_H-M   'P 1'
#
loop_
_entity.id
_entity.type
_entity.pdbx_description
1 polymer ?
#
loop_
_entity_poly.entity_id
_entity_poly.type
_entity_poly.pdbx_seq_one_letter_code
_entity_poly.pdbx_strand_id
1 'polypeptide(L)'
;MKAASEKQEAARHLGICPKCQEQEVLLYQKVAACTSEACDFKLWTTIAKKKLTATQLKEIIQNSRTSQPVKGLKGQKGSFEATIVLKEDFTTGFEFSEKKKTNFKKRTRRTTK
;
A
#
# COMPACT_ATOMS: atom_id res chain seq x y z
N MET A 1 -4.30 -31.70 -13.39
CA MET A 1 -4.62 -31.66 -11.95
C MET A 1 -3.55 -30.81 -11.25
N LYS A 2 -3.83 -29.55 -10.87
CA LYS A 2 -2.92 -28.74 -10.04
C LYS A 2 -3.33 -28.95 -8.58
N ALA A 3 -2.71 -29.94 -7.96
CA ALA A 3 -2.93 -30.28 -6.57
C ALA A 3 -2.58 -29.10 -5.66
N ALA A 4 -3.49 -28.86 -4.71
CA ALA A 4 -3.31 -27.97 -3.58
C ALA A 4 -2.24 -28.51 -2.63
N SER A 5 -1.77 -27.62 -1.75
CA SER A 5 -1.10 -27.92 -0.49
C SER A 5 0.40 -28.18 -0.57
N GLU A 6 1.16 -27.10 -0.39
CA GLU A 6 2.19 -27.15 0.64
C GLU A 6 2.13 -25.83 1.41
N LYS A 7 1.70 -25.93 2.67
CA LYS A 7 1.96 -25.04 3.82
C LYS A 7 1.75 -23.53 3.68
N GLN A 8 1.21 -22.98 4.75
CA GLN A 8 1.17 -21.55 5.02
C GLN A 8 2.60 -20.97 5.12
N GLU A 9 3.23 -20.63 4.00
CA GLU A 9 4.43 -19.79 3.97
C GLU A 9 3.97 -18.33 3.93
N ALA A 10 4.13 -17.60 5.04
CA ALA A 10 3.52 -16.29 5.27
C ALA A 10 4.17 -15.12 4.49
N ALA A 11 4.83 -15.42 3.36
CA ALA A 11 5.52 -14.53 2.43
C ALA A 11 4.89 -14.64 1.02
N ARG A 12 3.81 -13.91 0.74
CA ARG A 12 3.22 -13.92 -0.63
C ARG A 12 4.04 -13.02 -1.55
N HIS A 13 4.51 -13.56 -2.67
CA HIS A 13 5.24 -12.79 -3.68
C HIS A 13 4.25 -11.86 -4.39
N LEU A 14 4.44 -10.55 -4.25
CA LEU A 14 3.56 -9.54 -4.84
C LEU A 14 4.01 -9.14 -6.25
N GLY A 15 5.31 -9.19 -6.52
CA GLY A 15 5.90 -8.86 -7.81
C GLY A 15 7.23 -8.14 -7.65
N ILE A 16 7.72 -7.57 -8.75
CA ILE A 16 8.96 -6.78 -8.77
C ILE A 16 8.75 -5.45 -8.05
N CYS A 17 9.74 -5.01 -7.28
CA CYS A 17 9.68 -3.76 -6.54
C CYS A 17 9.63 -2.56 -7.50
N PRO A 18 8.68 -1.62 -7.36
CA PRO A 18 8.61 -0.44 -8.20
C PRO A 18 9.74 0.57 -7.92
N LYS A 19 10.44 0.44 -6.78
CA LYS A 19 11.55 1.32 -6.37
C LYS A 19 12.88 0.95 -7.02
N CYS A 20 13.28 -0.32 -6.92
CA CYS A 20 14.54 -0.79 -7.50
C CYS A 20 14.37 -1.53 -8.82
N GLN A 21 13.16 -2.01 -9.15
CA GLN A 21 12.84 -2.79 -10.35
C GLN A 21 13.71 -4.05 -10.56
N GLU A 22 14.45 -4.45 -9.54
CA GLU A 22 15.49 -5.48 -9.66
C GLU A 22 15.25 -6.66 -8.72
N GLN A 23 14.61 -6.39 -7.58
CA GLN A 23 14.25 -7.41 -6.59
C GLN A 23 12.74 -7.50 -6.38
N GLU A 24 12.33 -8.63 -5.83
CA GLU A 24 10.93 -8.95 -5.56
C GLU A 24 10.47 -8.35 -4.23
N VAL A 25 9.16 -8.12 -4.15
CA VAL A 25 8.48 -7.70 -2.92
C VAL A 25 7.75 -8.90 -2.34
N LEU A 26 8.12 -9.25 -1.11
CA LEU A 26 7.52 -10.32 -0.34
C LEU A 26 6.57 -9.73 0.71
N LEU A 27 5.38 -10.32 0.81
CA LEU A 27 4.39 -9.94 1.81
C LEU A 27 4.58 -10.71 3.10
N TYR A 28 5.20 -10.09 4.10
CA TYR A 28 5.38 -10.63 5.45
C TYR A 28 4.20 -10.27 6.36
N GLN A 29 3.31 -11.20 6.68
CA GLN A 29 2.16 -11.06 7.61
C GLN A 29 1.30 -9.76 7.50
N LYS A 30 1.85 -8.59 7.87
CA LYS A 30 1.22 -7.25 7.84
C LYS A 30 1.97 -6.20 7.02
N VAL A 31 3.14 -6.52 6.47
CA VAL A 31 3.99 -5.60 5.71
C VAL A 31 4.59 -6.29 4.49
N ALA A 32 4.51 -5.65 3.34
CA ALA A 32 5.21 -6.02 2.14
C ALA A 32 6.55 -5.29 2.09
N ALA A 33 7.66 -6.02 2.04
CA ALA A 33 8.99 -5.44 2.01
C ALA A 33 9.76 -5.97 0.80
N CYS A 34 10.60 -5.13 0.22
CA CYS A 34 11.53 -5.57 -0.80
C CYS A 34 12.61 -6.45 -0.16
N THR A 35 13.07 -7.47 -0.90
CA THR A 35 14.16 -8.36 -0.45
C THR A 35 15.55 -7.77 -0.63
N SER A 36 15.66 -6.61 -1.29
CA SER A 36 16.93 -5.94 -1.53
C SER A 36 17.40 -5.15 -0.32
N GLU A 37 18.65 -5.36 0.06
CA GLU A 37 19.30 -4.63 1.17
C GLU A 37 19.56 -3.16 0.83
N ALA A 38 19.68 -2.83 -0.46
CA ALA A 38 19.80 -1.47 -0.96
C ALA A 38 18.45 -0.74 -1.09
N CYS A 39 17.33 -1.45 -0.88
CA CYS A 39 15.99 -0.92 -1.11
C CYS A 39 15.15 -0.91 0.17
N ASP A 40 15.06 0.25 0.83
CA ASP A 40 14.18 0.43 2.01
C ASP A 40 12.66 0.48 1.70
N PHE A 41 12.23 -0.10 0.58
CA PHE A 41 10.82 -0.11 0.21
C PHE A 41 10.01 -1.01 1.14
N LYS A 42 9.08 -0.41 1.89
CA LYS A 42 8.20 -1.09 2.86
C LYS A 42 6.78 -0.56 2.72
N LEU A 43 5.86 -1.45 2.39
CA LEU A 43 4.45 -1.16 2.15
C LEU A 43 3.59 -1.89 3.19
N TRP A 44 2.83 -1.13 3.97
CA TRP A 44 1.95 -1.72 4.98
C TRP A 44 0.66 -2.26 4.33
N THR A 45 0.22 -3.45 4.74
CA THR A 45 -1.08 -3.98 4.26
C THR A 45 -2.27 -3.29 4.86
N THR A 46 -2.06 -2.61 5.99
CA THR A 46 -3.08 -1.83 6.68
C THR A 46 -2.86 -0.36 6.37
N ILE A 47 -3.79 0.25 5.65
CA ILE A 47 -3.76 1.65 5.25
C ILE A 47 -5.06 2.31 5.74
N ALA A 48 -4.95 3.45 6.42
CA ALA A 48 -6.09 4.17 7.00
C ALA A 48 -7.05 3.27 7.83
N LYS A 49 -6.49 2.42 8.70
CA LYS A 49 -7.21 1.43 9.53
C LYS A 49 -8.02 0.38 8.75
N LYS A 50 -7.79 0.23 7.44
CA LYS A 50 -8.38 -0.80 6.61
C LYS A 50 -7.30 -1.76 6.11
N LYS A 51 -7.57 -3.05 6.16
CA LYS A 51 -6.69 -4.08 5.57
C LYS A 51 -6.97 -4.17 4.07
N LEU A 52 -5.93 -4.02 3.26
CA LEU A 52 -5.97 -4.32 1.85
C LEU A 52 -5.89 -5.82 1.61
N THR A 53 -6.53 -6.27 0.53
CA THR A 53 -6.40 -7.65 0.06
C THR A 53 -5.10 -7.82 -0.71
N ALA A 54 -4.61 -9.06 -0.78
CA ALA A 54 -3.38 -9.39 -1.52
C ALA A 54 -3.46 -8.94 -3.00
N THR A 55 -4.65 -9.00 -3.61
CA THR A 55 -4.90 -8.53 -4.97
C THR A 55 -4.61 -7.04 -5.11
N GLN A 56 -5.12 -6.21 -4.20
CA GLN A 56 -4.91 -4.77 -4.24
C GLN A 56 -3.45 -4.38 -3.97
N LEU A 57 -2.79 -5.10 -3.04
CA LEU A 57 -1.36 -4.93 -2.81
C LEU A 57 -0.54 -5.25 -4.06
N LYS A 58 -0.86 -6.36 -4.72
CA LYS A 58 -0.21 -6.74 -5.98
C LYS A 58 -0.37 -5.67 -7.05
N GLU A 59 -1.57 -5.10 -7.19
CA GLU A 59 -1.79 -3.98 -8.10
C GLU A 59 -0.96 -2.74 -7.73
N ILE A 60 -0.86 -2.37 -6.45
CA ILE A 60 -0.02 -1.24 -6.02
C ILE A 60 1.45 -1.51 -6.35
N ILE A 61 1.95 -2.73 -6.18
CA ILE A 61 3.34 -3.06 -6.50
C ILE A 61 3.58 -3.03 -8.01
N GLN A 62 2.65 -3.56 -8.81
CA GLN A 62 2.81 -3.67 -10.26
C GLN A 62 2.51 -2.37 -11.03
N ASN A 63 1.43 -1.68 -10.65
CA ASN A 63 0.94 -0.49 -11.34
C ASN A 63 1.26 0.81 -10.59
N SER A 64 1.90 0.73 -9.41
CA SER A 64 2.05 1.88 -8.49
C SER A 64 0.71 2.51 -8.06
N ARG A 65 -0.43 1.85 -8.32
CA ARG A 65 -1.77 2.31 -7.94
C ARG A 65 -2.75 1.15 -7.85
N THR A 66 -3.77 1.27 -7.00
CA THR A 66 -4.93 0.36 -7.05
C THR A 66 -5.79 0.68 -8.27
N SER A 67 -6.28 -0.34 -8.98
CA SER A 67 -7.20 -0.10 -10.10
C SER A 67 -8.58 0.34 -9.63
N GLN A 68 -8.95 0.02 -8.39
CA GLN A 68 -10.22 0.39 -7.79
C GLN A 68 -10.03 1.28 -6.55
N PRO A 69 -10.93 2.25 -6.32
CA PRO A 69 -10.95 3.03 -5.09
C PRO A 69 -11.34 2.15 -3.92
N VAL A 70 -10.55 2.22 -2.84
CA VAL A 70 -10.78 1.44 -1.63
C VAL A 70 -11.81 2.15 -0.79
N LYS A 71 -13.00 1.55 -0.67
CA LYS A 71 -14.07 2.07 0.18
C LYS A 71 -13.83 1.74 1.65
N GLY A 72 -14.17 2.69 2.53
CA GLY A 72 -14.09 2.48 3.98
C GLY A 72 -12.71 2.73 4.58
N LEU A 73 -11.87 3.54 3.92
CA LEU A 73 -10.65 4.08 4.50
C LEU A 73 -11.01 5.07 5.61
N LYS A 74 -10.49 4.89 6.82
CA LYS A 74 -10.86 5.75 7.95
C LYS A 74 -9.90 6.93 8.06
N GLY A 75 -10.41 8.11 7.70
CA GLY A 75 -9.76 9.39 7.90
C GLY A 75 -10.07 10.03 9.24
N GLN A 76 -9.50 11.22 9.44
CA GLN A 76 -9.77 12.05 10.61
C GLN A 76 -11.24 12.50 10.71
N LYS A 77 -11.94 12.65 9.57
CA LYS A 77 -13.32 13.16 9.50
C LYS A 77 -14.38 12.09 9.24
N GLY A 78 -14.00 10.83 9.09
CA GLY A 78 -14.94 9.76 8.75
C GLY A 78 -14.33 8.72 7.81
N SER A 79 -15.17 7.78 7.37
CA SER A 79 -14.80 6.78 6.37
C SER A 79 -14.95 7.38 4.97
N PHE A 80 -13.95 7.23 4.11
CA PHE A 80 -13.94 7.72 2.74
C PHE A 80 -13.53 6.63 1.76
N GLU A 81 -13.72 6.91 0.47
CA GLU A 81 -13.20 6.10 -0.63
C GLU A 81 -12.11 6.86 -1.37
N ALA A 82 -11.01 6.18 -1.66
CA ALA A 82 -9.88 6.77 -2.38
C ALA A 82 -9.09 5.68 -3.10
N THR A 83 -8.47 6.06 -4.22
CA THR A 83 -7.50 5.20 -4.89
C THR A 83 -6.17 5.31 -4.17
N ILE A 84 -5.53 4.19 -3.88
CA ILE A 84 -4.22 4.18 -3.23
C ILE A 84 -3.18 4.22 -4.33
N VAL A 85 -2.31 5.22 -4.27
CA VAL A 85 -1.23 5.43 -5.23
C VAL A 85 0.08 5.40 -4.48
N LEU A 86 1.13 4.90 -5.11
CA LEU A 86 2.49 4.99 -4.59
C LEU A 86 3.10 6.31 -5.06
N LYS A 87 3.53 7.14 -4.12
CA LYS A 87 4.19 8.42 -4.43
C LYS A 87 5.68 8.22 -4.72
N GLU A 88 6.31 9.28 -5.22
CA GLU A 88 7.76 9.36 -5.44
C GLU A 88 8.56 9.12 -4.14
N ASP A 89 7.99 9.49 -2.98
CA ASP A 89 8.57 9.20 -1.67
C ASP A 89 8.49 7.71 -1.26
N PHE A 90 8.00 6.83 -2.14
CA PHE A 90 7.71 5.43 -1.86
C PHE A 90 6.72 5.20 -0.71
N THR A 91 5.95 6.24 -0.39
CA THR A 91 4.87 6.19 0.59
C THR A 91 3.53 5.99 -0.11
N THR A 92 2.55 5.46 0.62
CA THR A 92 1.19 5.33 0.11
C THR A 92 0.47 6.68 0.17
N GLY A 93 0.18 7.21 -1.02
CA GLY A 93 -0.71 8.31 -1.25
C GLY A 93 -2.16 7.86 -1.44
N PHE A 94 -3.07 8.82 -1.34
CA PHE A 94 -4.47 8.66 -1.68
C PHE A 94 -4.80 9.66 -2.78
N GLU A 95 -5.29 9.16 -3.91
CA GLU A 95 -5.82 9.93 -5.02
C GLU A 95 -7.35 9.93 -4.89
N PHE A 96 -7.93 11.12 -4.84
CA PHE A 96 -9.38 11.31 -4.76
C PHE A 96 -9.85 11.92 -6.08
N SER A 97 -10.64 11.19 -6.87
CA SER A 97 -11.31 11.82 -8.02
C SER A 97 -12.34 12.82 -7.48
N GLU A 98 -12.18 14.08 -7.85
CA GLU A 98 -12.77 15.24 -7.19
C GLU A 98 -14.30 15.28 -7.24
N LYS A 99 -14.95 14.65 -6.26
CA LYS A 99 -16.31 15.01 -5.81
C LYS A 99 -16.41 14.96 -4.29
N LYS A 100 -15.56 15.73 -3.60
CA LYS A 100 -15.88 16.47 -2.35
C LYS A 100 -14.61 17.13 -1.79
N LYS A 101 -14.58 18.46 -1.91
CA LYS A 101 -13.61 19.35 -1.26
C LYS A 101 -13.57 19.05 0.24
N THR A 102 -12.48 18.50 0.77
CA THR A 102 -12.16 18.74 2.18
C THR A 102 -10.68 19.08 2.34
N ASN A 103 -10.45 20.32 2.77
CA ASN A 103 -9.17 20.93 3.12
C ASN A 103 -8.25 19.95 3.88
N PHE A 104 -7.25 19.42 3.18
CA PHE A 104 -6.16 18.66 3.77
C PHE A 104 -5.17 19.65 4.39
N LYS A 105 -5.47 20.14 5.60
CA LYS A 105 -4.53 20.95 6.37
C LYS A 105 -3.38 20.01 6.74
N LYS A 106 -2.27 20.09 6.00
CA LYS A 106 -1.00 19.41 6.32
C LYS A 106 -0.78 19.58 7.82
N ARG A 107 -0.83 18.49 8.59
CA ARG A 107 -0.22 18.48 9.93
C ARG A 107 1.27 18.64 9.69
N THR A 108 1.70 19.89 9.54
CA THR A 108 3.03 20.29 9.96
C THR A 108 3.17 19.76 11.37
N ARG A 109 4.14 18.89 11.61
CA ARG A 109 4.58 18.63 12.97
C ARG A 109 5.23 19.93 13.46
N ARG A 110 4.41 20.89 13.89
CA ARG A 110 4.89 21.98 14.73
C ARG A 110 5.08 21.39 16.12
N THR A 111 6.36 21.21 16.44
CA THR A 111 7.06 21.58 17.68
C THR A 111 6.45 21.14 19.01
N THR A 112 7.26 20.58 19.91
CA THR A 112 7.42 21.19 21.25
C THR A 112 8.67 20.67 21.98
N LYS A 113 9.56 21.63 22.30
CA LYS A 113 10.58 21.72 23.37
C LYS A 113 11.72 20.69 23.45
#